data_AF-A0A2J6Q1K0-F1
#
_entry.id   AF-A0A2J6Q1K0-F1
#
_cell.length_a   1.000
_cell.length_b   1.000
_cell.length_c   1.000
_cell.angle_alpha   90.00
_cell.angle_beta   90.00
_cell.angle_gamma   90.00
#
_symmetry.space_group_name_H-M   'P 1'
#
loop_
_entity.id
_entity.type
_entity.pdbx_description
1 polymer ?
#
loop_
_entity_poly.entity_id
_entity_poly.type
_entity_poly.pdbx_seq_one_letter_code
_entity_poly.pdbx_strand_id
1 'polypeptide(L)'
;MAGFKTPGSMVGAYPEAKTEAEIDCMEWESNSEFHKSRVEIGGIKTGGSDEKIKKIAMNDACHSGEQHTEQADIARNDTAVPSDQPLPSSTDTEHMAKASQQNKEFIDSPINSKARLKRTAVDDDLSRTSKSESELHSALEAACDRAEKLKDSQRECDILQRQVLELQRELRDAHDFVFSLQPKREQITESEAAAEFKSLFRMIEDWVETNLEDEIHARSILKQRGLQPSRIRRFLTLVSLPGQEASSCPETDVYNVIAVILKFLCIEIFDKDFYCPVEEGAMGFLNSILMSMRNLEPRRDLSTWRRWRSETLTALAGRPEFAAQRKHQVNYLVTELTNILLIFIPRSDLQKLGPSVHSVIIEPALTLAHRLQLSVDKFSLSWTAFGGTRPEMRSIDPRDYSSFDCVNILQSGKAMKPQAVAAAGTIKYMLDLTPALIFEAVKANAFADPRVLNRARILVAATKEGDGQLVSLRNDSEEPTVVACLFEKVRKLNSSHK
;
A
#
# COMPACT_ATOMS: atom_id res chain seq x y z
N MET A 1 -68.56 2.46 -42.14
CA MET A 1 -67.56 2.49 -43.23
C MET A 1 -66.19 2.18 -42.61
N ALA A 2 -65.54 1.13 -43.11
CA ALA A 2 -64.12 0.70 -42.98
C ALA A 2 -63.49 0.71 -41.56
N GLY A 3 -63.09 -0.39 -40.91
CA GLY A 3 -62.32 -1.56 -41.40
C GLY A 3 -60.81 -1.20 -41.35
N PHE A 4 -59.88 -1.93 -40.71
CA PHE A 4 -59.55 -3.34 -40.91
C PHE A 4 -58.47 -3.82 -39.88
N LYS A 5 -58.62 -5.08 -39.45
CA LYS A 5 -57.63 -6.18 -39.28
C LYS A 5 -56.41 -6.08 -38.34
N THR A 6 -56.43 -6.99 -37.36
CA THR A 6 -55.29 -7.82 -36.90
C THR A 6 -54.74 -8.76 -37.99
N PRO A 7 -53.45 -9.13 -37.89
CA PRO A 7 -53.03 -10.53 -37.76
C PRO A 7 -51.99 -10.65 -36.62
N GLY A 8 -51.63 -11.77 -36.02
CA GLY A 8 -51.70 -13.18 -36.39
C GLY A 8 -50.48 -13.85 -35.73
N SER A 9 -50.73 -14.92 -34.98
CA SER A 9 -49.79 -15.77 -34.24
C SER A 9 -48.56 -16.23 -35.02
N MET A 10 -47.39 -16.28 -34.37
CA MET A 10 -46.40 -17.33 -34.60
C MET A 10 -45.75 -17.81 -33.31
N VAL A 11 -45.92 -19.11 -33.10
CA VAL A 11 -45.25 -20.00 -32.15
C VAL A 11 -43.81 -20.23 -32.64
N GLY A 12 -42.84 -20.10 -31.74
CA GLY A 12 -41.45 -20.51 -31.96
C GLY A 12 -40.88 -21.04 -30.65
N ALA A 13 -40.60 -22.35 -30.63
CA ALA A 13 -40.09 -23.09 -29.49
C ALA A 13 -38.55 -23.17 -29.51
N TYR A 14 -37.93 -22.95 -28.34
CA TYR A 14 -36.61 -23.43 -27.83
C TYR A 14 -35.32 -23.11 -28.64
N PRO A 15 -34.11 -23.01 -28.03
CA PRO A 15 -33.63 -23.86 -26.93
C PRO A 15 -33.03 -23.17 -25.69
N GLU A 16 -33.05 -23.94 -24.61
CA GLU A 16 -32.18 -23.77 -23.45
C GLU A 16 -30.72 -23.73 -23.89
N ALA A 17 -29.99 -22.71 -23.43
CA ALA A 17 -28.54 -22.77 -23.32
C ALA A 17 -28.18 -22.44 -21.86
N LYS A 18 -27.70 -23.48 -21.16
CA LYS A 18 -26.89 -23.32 -19.97
C LYS A 18 -25.59 -22.63 -20.35
N THR A 19 -25.28 -21.54 -19.69
CA THR A 19 -23.90 -21.17 -19.36
C THR A 19 -23.93 -20.51 -18.00
N GLU A 20 -23.39 -21.25 -17.03
CA GLU A 20 -22.87 -20.72 -15.79
C GLU A 20 -21.90 -19.59 -16.15
N ALA A 21 -22.28 -18.37 -15.81
CA ALA A 21 -21.34 -17.27 -15.65
C ALA A 21 -21.50 -16.86 -14.19
N GLU A 22 -20.50 -17.19 -13.38
CA GLU A 22 -20.19 -16.45 -12.17
C GLU A 22 -20.15 -14.97 -12.54
N ILE A 23 -21.24 -14.27 -12.27
CA ILE A 23 -21.26 -12.82 -12.18
C ILE A 23 -20.56 -12.53 -10.85
N ASP A 24 -19.25 -12.40 -10.92
CA ASP A 24 -18.45 -11.89 -9.82
C ASP A 24 -18.84 -10.41 -9.63
N CYS A 25 -19.67 -10.18 -8.62
CA CYS A 25 -20.14 -8.88 -8.17
C CYS A 25 -18.98 -8.10 -7.56
N MET A 26 -18.10 -7.54 -8.38
CA MET A 26 -17.25 -6.43 -7.96
C MET A 26 -18.00 -5.12 -8.19
N GLU A 27 -18.85 -4.77 -7.22
CA GLU A 27 -19.31 -3.39 -7.01
C GLU A 27 -18.07 -2.50 -6.90
N TRP A 28 -17.85 -1.60 -7.86
CA TRP A 28 -16.77 -0.63 -7.73
C TRP A 28 -17.13 0.78 -8.21
N GLU A 29 -16.79 1.73 -7.32
CA GLU A 29 -16.59 3.17 -7.50
C GLU A 29 -17.79 4.04 -7.89
N SER A 30 -18.83 4.00 -7.06
CA SER A 30 -19.67 5.18 -6.79
C SER A 30 -20.13 5.17 -5.34
N ASN A 31 -19.19 5.36 -4.41
CA ASN A 31 -19.53 5.68 -3.02
C ASN A 31 -19.87 7.17 -2.90
N SER A 32 -21.01 7.56 -3.46
CA SER A 32 -21.68 8.81 -3.06
C SER A 32 -23.13 8.61 -2.60
N GLU A 33 -23.68 7.39 -2.63
CA GLU A 33 -25.03 7.13 -2.14
C GLU A 33 -25.14 5.83 -1.32
N PHE A 34 -25.59 5.99 -0.06
CA PHE A 34 -26.10 4.99 0.88
C PHE A 34 -25.15 3.92 1.46
N HIS A 35 -24.63 4.20 2.66
CA HIS A 35 -24.39 3.17 3.67
C HIS A 35 -25.72 2.52 4.12
N LYS A 36 -26.05 1.37 3.53
CA LYS A 36 -26.89 0.34 4.17
C LYS A 36 -26.17 -1.00 4.05
N SER A 37 -25.38 -1.31 5.06
CA SER A 37 -24.66 -2.58 5.18
C SER A 37 -25.65 -3.73 5.42
N ARG A 38 -25.72 -4.67 4.47
CA ARG A 38 -26.14 -6.05 4.72
C ARG A 38 -24.87 -6.88 4.69
N VAL A 39 -24.37 -7.26 5.87
CA VAL A 39 -23.33 -8.28 6.02
C VAL A 39 -23.98 -9.45 6.73
N GLU A 40 -24.20 -10.53 5.99
CA GLU A 40 -24.48 -11.85 6.55
C GLU A 40 -23.16 -12.42 7.06
N ILE A 41 -23.04 -12.53 8.38
CA ILE A 41 -21.93 -13.22 9.02
C ILE A 41 -22.19 -14.73 8.88
N GLY A 42 -21.30 -15.40 8.16
CA GLY A 42 -21.28 -16.85 8.02
C GLY A 42 -21.16 -17.54 9.38
N GLY A 43 -22.16 -18.37 9.70
CA GLY A 43 -22.19 -19.19 10.90
C GLY A 43 -21.22 -20.36 10.81
N ILE A 44 -20.26 -20.39 11.72
CA ILE A 44 -19.47 -21.57 12.04
C ILE A 44 -20.38 -22.52 12.84
N LYS A 45 -20.69 -23.68 12.25
CA LYS A 45 -21.31 -24.81 12.96
C LYS A 45 -20.29 -25.42 13.92
N THR A 46 -20.53 -25.34 15.22
CA THR A 46 -19.92 -26.25 16.19
C THR A 46 -21.01 -27.18 16.74
N GLY A 47 -20.85 -28.46 16.42
CA GLY A 47 -21.59 -29.56 17.03
C GLY A 47 -21.11 -29.79 18.47
N GLY A 48 -22.04 -30.22 19.32
CA GLY A 48 -21.82 -30.37 20.75
C GLY A 48 -21.04 -31.63 21.16
N SER A 49 -20.59 -31.64 22.41
CA SER A 49 -20.72 -32.75 23.36
C SER A 49 -20.18 -32.35 24.74
N ASP A 50 -21.07 -32.48 25.71
CA ASP A 50 -20.96 -32.90 27.11
C ASP A 50 -19.65 -32.95 27.92
N GLU A 51 -19.86 -32.49 29.16
CA GLU A 51 -19.48 -33.09 30.46
C GLU A 51 -18.04 -33.01 31.03
N LYS A 52 -17.98 -32.22 32.13
CA LYS A 52 -17.56 -32.59 33.50
C LYS A 52 -16.06 -32.63 33.90
N ILE A 53 -15.86 -32.11 35.13
CA ILE A 53 -14.81 -32.45 36.14
C ILE A 53 -13.46 -31.73 35.92
N LYS A 54 -12.75 -31.08 36.87
CA LYS A 54 -12.78 -30.99 38.35
C LYS A 54 -12.03 -29.72 38.80
N LYS A 55 -12.43 -29.19 39.96
CA LYS A 55 -11.66 -28.27 40.82
C LYS A 55 -10.33 -28.90 41.28
N ILE A 56 -9.24 -28.13 41.30
CA ILE A 56 -8.20 -28.16 42.35
C ILE A 56 -7.78 -26.72 42.64
N ALA A 57 -7.63 -26.44 43.93
CA ALA A 57 -7.38 -25.16 44.56
C ALA A 57 -5.90 -24.97 44.92
N MET A 58 -5.52 -23.70 45.10
CA MET A 58 -4.70 -23.15 46.19
C MET A 58 -3.27 -23.66 46.43
N ASN A 59 -2.30 -22.76 46.29
CA ASN A 59 -1.46 -22.19 47.39
C ASN A 59 -0.22 -21.50 46.79
N ASP A 60 -0.05 -20.20 47.08
CA ASP A 60 0.97 -19.63 48.00
C ASP A 60 2.35 -19.47 47.33
N ALA A 61 3.21 -18.51 47.63
CA ALA A 61 3.17 -17.20 48.28
C ALA A 61 4.64 -16.67 48.20
N CYS A 62 4.80 -15.36 48.37
CA CYS A 62 6.00 -14.68 48.90
C CYS A 62 7.26 -14.54 48.00
N HIS A 63 7.59 -13.28 47.70
CA HIS A 63 8.81 -12.54 48.17
C HIS A 63 9.97 -12.67 47.18
N SER A 64 10.81 -11.69 46.87
CA SER A 64 10.95 -10.26 47.21
C SER A 64 12.21 -9.78 46.47
N GLY A 65 12.21 -8.53 46.00
CA GLY A 65 13.44 -7.72 45.91
C GLY A 65 14.23 -7.76 44.61
N GLU A 66 14.15 -6.66 43.85
CA GLU A 66 15.24 -6.21 42.97
C GLU A 66 15.47 -4.70 43.19
N GLN A 67 16.63 -4.38 43.75
CA GLN A 67 17.30 -3.08 43.66
C GLN A 67 18.76 -3.36 43.28
N HIS A 68 19.20 -2.81 42.14
CA HIS A 68 20.57 -2.37 41.79
C HIS A 68 20.54 -1.97 40.29
N THR A 69 20.60 -0.68 39.92
CA THR A 69 21.78 0.16 39.62
C THR A 69 22.88 -0.49 38.76
N GLU A 70 23.01 -0.02 37.52
CA GLU A 70 24.23 0.24 36.69
C GLU A 70 23.71 0.48 35.26
N GLN A 71 23.83 1.62 34.57
CA GLN A 71 24.92 2.57 34.36
C GLN A 71 26.21 1.91 33.84
N ALA A 72 26.32 1.78 32.52
CA ALA A 72 27.59 1.69 31.81
C ALA A 72 27.46 2.26 30.40
N ASP A 73 28.05 3.44 30.22
CA ASP A 73 28.60 3.95 28.96
C ASP A 73 29.65 2.98 28.39
N ILE A 74 29.75 2.89 27.06
CA ILE A 74 30.95 2.62 26.22
C ILE A 74 30.47 2.84 24.77
N ALA A 75 30.73 4.01 24.19
CA ALA A 75 31.92 4.38 23.41
C ALA A 75 31.96 3.82 21.97
N ARG A 76 31.79 4.77 21.03
CA ARG A 76 32.58 5.00 19.80
C ARG A 76 33.16 3.77 19.08
N ASN A 77 32.80 3.65 17.80
CA ASN A 77 33.80 3.57 16.74
C ASN A 77 33.26 4.07 15.40
N ASP A 78 33.85 5.18 14.95
CA ASP A 78 33.96 5.58 13.56
C ASP A 78 34.80 4.54 12.80
N THR A 79 34.37 4.09 11.62
CA THR A 79 35.32 3.82 10.53
C THR A 79 34.65 3.89 9.16
N ALA A 80 35.03 4.95 8.44
CA ALA A 80 35.36 5.06 7.02
C ALA A 80 34.68 4.16 5.96
N VAL A 81 34.11 4.89 5.00
CA VAL A 81 34.02 4.68 3.54
C VAL A 81 35.22 3.89 2.96
N PRO A 82 35.00 3.10 1.89
CA PRO A 82 35.68 3.45 0.65
C PRO A 82 34.76 3.45 -0.59
N SER A 83 35.03 4.45 -1.41
CA SER A 83 34.61 4.66 -2.80
C SER A 83 35.46 3.81 -3.75
N ASP A 84 35.02 3.74 -5.00
CA ASP A 84 35.78 3.42 -6.23
C ASP A 84 36.02 1.91 -6.47
N GLN A 85 35.90 1.32 -7.66
CA GLN A 85 35.72 1.79 -9.05
C GLN A 85 35.54 0.52 -9.97
N PRO A 86 35.49 0.62 -11.32
CA PRO A 86 34.75 -0.29 -12.19
C PRO A 86 35.56 -1.50 -12.72
N LEU A 87 34.83 -2.47 -13.29
CA LEU A 87 35.37 -3.62 -14.01
C LEU A 87 35.90 -3.23 -15.41
N PRO A 88 37.13 -3.65 -15.79
CA PRO A 88 37.61 -3.53 -17.16
C PRO A 88 37.59 -4.86 -17.95
N SER A 89 37.61 -4.65 -19.26
CA SER A 89 37.82 -5.54 -20.42
C SER A 89 38.93 -6.59 -20.30
N SER A 90 38.73 -7.76 -20.93
CA SER A 90 39.81 -8.72 -21.20
C SER A 90 40.13 -8.82 -22.70
N THR A 91 41.37 -8.49 -23.04
CA THR A 91 42.11 -8.96 -24.22
C THR A 91 43.44 -9.54 -23.72
N ASP A 92 43.79 -10.71 -24.25
CA ASP A 92 45.11 -11.26 -24.60
C ASP A 92 46.36 -10.99 -23.74
N THR A 93 47.12 -12.05 -23.44
CA THR A 93 48.59 -12.20 -23.69
C THR A 93 49.07 -13.59 -23.18
N GLU A 94 49.68 -14.41 -24.04
CA GLU A 94 51.13 -14.59 -24.22
C GLU A 94 51.94 -14.87 -22.93
N HIS A 95 52.60 -16.04 -22.90
CA HIS A 95 53.78 -16.28 -22.06
C HIS A 95 54.83 -17.10 -22.82
N MET A 96 56.04 -16.54 -22.92
CA MET A 96 57.29 -17.22 -23.27
C MET A 96 58.29 -17.19 -22.09
N ALA A 97 59.08 -18.28 -21.99
CA ALA A 97 60.47 -18.39 -21.47
C ALA A 97 60.70 -18.24 -19.94
N LYS A 98 61.61 -18.94 -19.24
CA LYS A 98 62.75 -19.85 -19.54
C LYS A 98 63.32 -20.40 -18.19
N ALA A 99 63.92 -21.60 -18.18
CA ALA A 99 65.10 -22.08 -17.41
C ALA A 99 65.05 -23.63 -17.31
N SER A 100 65.90 -24.46 -17.93
CA SER A 100 67.35 -24.74 -17.81
C SER A 100 67.78 -25.49 -16.54
N GLN A 101 68.06 -26.81 -16.62
CA GLN A 101 69.36 -27.46 -16.30
C GLN A 101 69.35 -29.02 -16.26
N GLN A 102 70.42 -29.58 -16.88
CA GLN A 102 71.30 -30.70 -16.44
C GLN A 102 71.19 -32.17 -16.94
N ASN A 103 72.41 -32.64 -17.30
CA ASN A 103 73.02 -33.98 -17.53
C ASN A 103 72.83 -34.67 -18.90
N LYS A 104 73.87 -34.83 -19.76
CA LYS A 104 75.11 -35.70 -19.71
C LYS A 104 74.75 -37.19 -19.52
N GLU A 105 75.23 -38.20 -20.26
CA GLU A 105 76.40 -38.40 -21.14
C GLU A 105 76.25 -39.78 -21.86
N PHE A 106 76.89 -39.94 -23.04
CA PHE A 106 77.51 -41.18 -23.61
C PHE A 106 76.61 -42.41 -23.94
N ILE A 107 76.72 -43.11 -25.09
CA ILE A 107 77.88 -43.83 -25.68
C ILE A 107 77.72 -44.02 -27.21
N ASP A 108 78.80 -43.70 -27.93
CA ASP A 108 79.48 -44.28 -29.11
C ASP A 108 78.78 -44.76 -30.40
N SER A 109 79.33 -44.22 -31.50
CA SER A 109 79.44 -44.79 -32.85
C SER A 109 80.68 -45.71 -32.94
N PRO A 110 80.84 -46.62 -33.94
CA PRO A 110 81.65 -46.20 -35.10
C PRO A 110 81.34 -46.88 -36.46
N ILE A 111 81.26 -46.05 -37.50
CA ILE A 111 82.01 -46.04 -38.79
C ILE A 111 82.38 -47.38 -39.51
N ASN A 112 81.88 -47.49 -40.75
CA ASN A 112 82.40 -48.09 -42.02
C ASN A 112 83.03 -49.51 -42.07
N SER A 113 82.59 -50.33 -43.05
CA SER A 113 83.30 -50.49 -44.35
C SER A 113 82.67 -51.55 -45.29
N LYS A 114 83.12 -51.49 -46.55
CA LYS A 114 82.61 -51.98 -47.85
C LYS A 114 82.50 -53.51 -48.10
N ALA A 115 81.52 -53.82 -48.98
CA ALA A 115 81.51 -54.73 -50.16
C ALA A 115 81.50 -56.28 -49.99
N ARG A 116 80.46 -56.91 -50.56
CA ARG A 116 80.46 -57.67 -51.85
C ARG A 116 79.48 -58.87 -51.82
N LEU A 117 78.83 -59.11 -52.97
CA LEU A 117 78.03 -60.28 -53.40
C LEU A 117 76.62 -60.43 -52.81
N LYS A 118 75.59 -60.88 -53.53
CA LYS A 118 75.20 -60.90 -54.95
C LYS A 118 73.87 -61.68 -54.95
N ARG A 119 72.88 -61.19 -55.70
CA ARG A 119 71.74 -61.94 -56.28
C ARG A 119 70.63 -62.36 -55.31
N THR A 120 69.55 -61.57 -55.34
CA THR A 120 68.09 -61.88 -55.34
C THR A 120 67.36 -60.82 -54.51
N ALA A 121 67.41 -59.55 -54.93
CA ALA A 121 66.83 -58.42 -54.17
C ALA A 121 66.50 -57.24 -55.10
N VAL A 122 65.79 -57.50 -56.20
CA VAL A 122 65.32 -56.44 -57.11
C VAL A 122 63.80 -56.44 -57.27
N ASP A 123 63.11 -57.58 -57.05
CA ASP A 123 61.63 -57.60 -57.07
C ASP A 123 60.96 -57.33 -55.70
N ASP A 124 61.65 -57.54 -54.58
CA ASP A 124 61.09 -57.36 -53.23
C ASP A 124 61.27 -55.94 -52.66
N ASP A 125 62.15 -55.14 -53.27
CA ASP A 125 62.40 -53.75 -52.89
C ASP A 125 61.44 -52.79 -53.63
N LEU A 126 61.13 -53.11 -54.90
CA LEU A 126 60.10 -52.43 -55.70
C LEU A 126 58.68 -52.66 -55.17
N SER A 127 58.39 -53.82 -54.57
CA SER A 127 57.08 -54.11 -53.97
C SER A 127 56.89 -53.45 -52.61
N ARG A 128 57.97 -53.24 -51.84
CA ARG A 128 57.97 -52.51 -50.57
C ARG A 128 57.90 -51.00 -50.77
N THR A 129 58.62 -50.45 -51.74
CA THR A 129 58.52 -49.03 -52.09
C THR A 129 57.13 -48.70 -52.63
N SER A 130 56.56 -49.54 -53.50
CA SER A 130 55.18 -49.35 -54.01
C SER A 130 54.11 -49.39 -52.91
N LYS A 131 54.23 -50.28 -51.90
CA LYS A 131 53.32 -50.29 -50.75
C LYS A 131 53.50 -49.06 -49.85
N SER A 132 54.74 -48.64 -49.60
CA SER A 132 55.02 -47.44 -48.81
C SER A 132 54.51 -46.16 -49.49
N GLU A 133 54.58 -46.10 -50.82
CA GLU A 133 54.04 -45.00 -51.62
C GLU A 133 52.51 -44.99 -51.59
N SER A 134 51.84 -46.15 -51.66
CA SER A 134 50.38 -46.21 -51.55
C SER A 134 49.88 -45.84 -50.15
N GLU A 135 50.60 -46.25 -49.10
CA GLU A 135 50.32 -45.87 -47.72
C GLU A 135 50.53 -44.36 -47.49
N LEU A 136 51.60 -43.79 -48.05
CA LEU A 136 51.84 -42.34 -48.03
C LEU A 136 50.76 -41.56 -48.78
N HIS A 137 50.33 -42.06 -49.93
CA HIS A 137 49.28 -41.41 -50.72
C HIS A 137 47.93 -41.46 -50.00
N SER A 138 47.60 -42.60 -49.37
CA SER A 138 46.40 -42.76 -48.55
C SER A 138 46.45 -41.89 -47.29
N ALA A 139 47.61 -41.79 -46.64
CA ALA A 139 47.80 -40.93 -45.47
C ALA A 139 47.69 -39.44 -45.84
N LEU A 140 48.17 -39.06 -47.02
CA LEU A 140 48.06 -37.70 -47.56
C LEU A 140 46.61 -37.34 -47.87
N GLU A 141 45.87 -38.25 -48.52
CA GLU A 141 44.44 -38.08 -48.81
C GLU A 141 43.63 -37.94 -47.52
N ALA A 142 43.87 -38.81 -46.52
CA ALA A 142 43.24 -38.71 -45.20
C ALA A 142 43.64 -37.42 -44.44
N ALA A 143 44.84 -36.88 -44.66
CA ALA A 143 45.27 -35.60 -44.09
C ALA A 143 44.55 -34.42 -44.77
N CYS A 144 44.39 -34.46 -46.09
CA CYS A 144 43.60 -33.48 -46.84
C CYS A 144 42.13 -33.46 -46.39
N ASP A 145 41.49 -34.63 -46.27
CA ASP A 145 40.11 -34.75 -45.79
C ASP A 145 39.93 -34.21 -44.36
N ARG A 146 40.91 -34.46 -43.48
CA ARG A 146 40.91 -33.90 -42.12
C ARG A 146 41.10 -32.40 -42.10
N ALA A 147 41.98 -31.87 -42.96
CA ALA A 147 42.21 -30.43 -43.07
C ALA A 147 40.97 -29.69 -43.59
N GLU A 148 40.24 -30.30 -44.53
CA GLU A 148 38.98 -29.76 -45.05
C GLU A 148 37.88 -29.75 -43.98
N LYS A 149 37.70 -30.86 -43.25
CA LYS A 149 36.77 -30.94 -42.10
C LYS A 149 37.10 -29.95 -40.98
N LEU A 150 38.39 -29.76 -40.68
CA LEU A 150 38.84 -28.77 -39.69
C LEU A 150 38.46 -27.36 -40.15
N LYS A 151 38.67 -27.05 -41.43
CA LYS A 151 38.34 -25.75 -42.02
C LYS A 151 36.84 -25.48 -42.00
N ASP A 152 36.02 -26.49 -42.25
CA ASP A 152 34.57 -26.37 -42.18
C ASP A 152 34.08 -26.20 -40.73
N SER A 153 34.64 -26.96 -39.80
CA SER A 153 34.34 -26.78 -38.36
C SER A 153 34.78 -25.40 -37.85
N GLN A 154 35.92 -24.87 -38.32
CA GLN A 154 36.37 -23.52 -37.96
C GLN A 154 35.41 -22.45 -38.47
N ARG A 155 34.92 -22.58 -39.72
CA ARG A 155 33.90 -21.67 -40.27
C ARG A 155 32.62 -21.71 -39.45
N GLU A 156 32.20 -22.89 -39.01
CA GLU A 156 31.03 -23.05 -38.15
C GLU A 156 31.23 -22.39 -36.78
N CYS A 157 32.40 -22.56 -36.16
CA CYS A 157 32.77 -21.84 -34.93
C CYS A 157 32.71 -20.31 -35.12
N ASP A 158 33.23 -19.78 -36.23
CA ASP A 158 33.20 -18.34 -36.52
C ASP A 158 31.77 -17.82 -36.75
N ILE A 159 30.88 -18.65 -37.31
CA ILE A 159 29.45 -18.31 -37.47
C ILE A 159 28.76 -18.31 -36.11
N LEU A 160 28.97 -19.34 -35.30
CA LEU A 160 28.37 -19.46 -33.97
C LEU A 160 28.85 -18.35 -33.04
N GLN A 161 30.14 -18.00 -33.05
CA GLN A 161 30.67 -16.87 -32.27
C GLN A 161 29.99 -15.54 -32.64
N ARG A 162 29.78 -15.29 -33.94
CA ARG A 162 29.04 -14.11 -34.41
C ARG A 162 27.60 -14.11 -33.93
N GLN A 163 26.92 -15.26 -34.00
CA GLN A 163 25.54 -15.40 -33.51
C GLN A 163 25.44 -15.17 -32.00
N VAL A 164 26.39 -15.68 -31.22
CA VAL A 164 26.43 -15.44 -29.76
C VAL A 164 26.59 -13.95 -29.47
N LEU A 165 27.49 -13.25 -30.16
CA LEU A 165 27.68 -11.81 -29.99
C LEU A 165 26.43 -11.01 -30.38
N GLU A 166 25.75 -11.40 -31.45
CA GLU A 166 24.51 -10.78 -31.90
C GLU A 166 23.38 -10.97 -30.90
N LEU A 167 23.14 -12.20 -30.45
CA LEU A 167 22.13 -12.50 -29.43
C LEU A 167 22.43 -11.79 -28.10
N GLN A 168 23.70 -11.69 -27.71
CA GLN A 168 24.08 -10.92 -26.52
C GLN A 168 23.81 -9.42 -26.69
N ARG A 169 23.99 -8.86 -27.89
CA ARG A 169 23.63 -7.48 -28.19
C ARG A 169 22.11 -7.30 -28.12
N GLU A 170 21.35 -8.15 -28.79
CA GLU A 170 19.88 -8.10 -28.76
C GLU A 170 19.33 -8.25 -27.34
N LEU A 171 19.93 -9.11 -26.51
CA LEU A 171 19.53 -9.27 -25.11
C LEU A 171 19.81 -8.02 -24.28
N ARG A 172 20.94 -7.34 -24.52
CA ARG A 172 21.23 -6.04 -23.89
C ARG A 172 20.27 -4.96 -24.37
N ASP A 173 20.04 -4.86 -25.68
CA ASP A 173 19.15 -3.87 -26.27
C ASP A 173 17.70 -4.07 -25.77
N ALA A 174 17.24 -5.32 -25.68
CA ALA A 174 15.93 -5.66 -25.12
C ALA A 174 15.87 -5.38 -23.62
N HIS A 175 16.92 -5.67 -22.86
CA HIS A 175 17.02 -5.33 -21.45
C HIS A 175 16.91 -3.82 -21.26
N ASP A 176 17.76 -3.03 -21.92
CA ASP A 176 17.77 -1.57 -21.83
C ASP A 176 16.43 -0.97 -22.27
N PHE A 177 15.81 -1.53 -23.32
CA PHE A 177 14.47 -1.17 -23.72
C PHE A 177 13.44 -1.43 -22.61
N VAL A 178 13.42 -2.64 -22.03
CA VAL A 178 12.51 -2.99 -20.93
C VAL A 178 12.71 -2.09 -19.70
N PHE A 179 13.95 -1.78 -19.34
CA PHE A 179 14.24 -0.87 -18.21
C PHE A 179 13.93 0.59 -18.53
N SER A 180 14.07 1.02 -19.79
CA SER A 180 13.64 2.36 -20.22
C SER A 180 12.11 2.54 -20.18
N LEU A 181 11.37 1.44 -20.35
CA LEU A 181 9.91 1.40 -20.21
C LEU A 181 9.46 1.36 -18.75
N GLN A 182 10.35 1.04 -17.79
CA GLN A 182 9.99 1.12 -16.38
C GLN A 182 9.75 2.58 -16.00
N PRO A 183 8.57 2.93 -15.46
CA PRO A 183 8.29 4.27 -15.01
C PRO A 183 9.33 4.67 -13.95
N LYS A 184 10.15 5.69 -14.22
CA LYS A 184 11.11 6.27 -13.25
C LYS A 184 10.44 6.99 -12.07
N ARG A 185 9.17 6.68 -11.78
CA ARG A 185 8.38 7.40 -10.78
C ARG A 185 8.61 6.81 -9.40
N GLU A 186 8.84 7.70 -8.45
CA GLU A 186 8.70 7.44 -7.02
C GLU A 186 7.22 7.15 -6.72
N GLN A 187 6.82 5.89 -6.87
CA GLN A 187 5.55 5.42 -6.33
C GLN A 187 5.64 5.49 -4.81
N ILE A 188 4.60 6.02 -4.15
CA ILE A 188 4.54 6.04 -2.68
C ILE A 188 4.57 4.60 -2.16
N THR A 189 5.51 4.32 -1.26
CA THR A 189 5.63 2.99 -0.65
C THR A 189 4.59 2.79 0.45
N GLU A 190 4.27 1.54 0.79
CA GLU A 190 3.36 1.22 1.92
C GLU A 190 3.82 1.89 3.22
N SER A 191 5.12 1.85 3.50
CA SER A 191 5.72 2.46 4.70
C SER A 191 5.63 3.99 4.70
N GLU A 192 5.82 4.63 3.55
CA GLU A 192 5.67 6.09 3.42
C GLU A 192 4.23 6.52 3.61
N ALA A 193 3.28 5.84 2.95
CA ALA A 193 1.85 6.10 3.11
C ALA A 193 1.43 5.98 4.58
N ALA A 194 1.89 4.93 5.26
CA ALA A 194 1.60 4.70 6.67
C ALA A 194 2.19 5.79 7.59
N ALA A 195 3.44 6.19 7.33
CA ALA A 195 4.14 7.21 8.10
C ALA A 195 3.53 8.60 7.90
N GLU A 196 3.23 8.98 6.66
CA GLU A 196 2.65 10.29 6.33
C GLU A 196 1.22 10.42 6.83
N PHE A 197 0.40 9.37 6.72
CA PHE A 197 -0.94 9.37 7.30
C PHE A 197 -0.90 9.54 8.82
N LYS A 198 0.01 8.82 9.49
CA LYS A 198 0.22 8.96 10.95
C LYS A 198 0.72 10.37 11.31
N SER A 199 1.60 10.94 10.50
CA SER A 199 2.12 12.30 10.69
C SER A 199 1.02 13.35 10.53
N LEU A 200 0.20 13.25 9.47
CA LEU A 200 -0.96 14.13 9.24
C LEU A 200 -1.87 14.15 10.46
N PHE A 201 -2.22 12.98 10.94
CA PHE A 201 -3.10 12.88 12.08
C PHE A 201 -2.48 13.43 13.38
N ARG A 202 -1.20 13.16 13.65
CA ARG A 202 -0.50 13.77 14.79
C ARG A 202 -0.49 15.30 14.71
N MET A 203 -0.21 15.86 13.53
CA MET A 203 -0.28 17.30 13.32
C MET A 203 -1.67 17.87 13.62
N ILE A 204 -2.75 17.13 13.30
CA ILE A 204 -4.12 17.54 13.63
C ILE A 204 -4.38 17.47 15.15
N GLU A 205 -3.97 16.38 15.83
CA GLU A 205 -4.10 16.26 17.29
C GLU A 205 -3.38 17.44 17.99
N ASP A 206 -2.09 17.62 17.71
CA ASP A 206 -1.26 18.66 18.31
C ASP A 206 -1.82 20.06 18.02
N TRP A 207 -2.36 20.27 16.82
CA TRP A 207 -2.97 21.53 16.44
C TRP A 207 -4.25 21.83 17.21
N VAL A 208 -5.14 20.83 17.37
CA VAL A 208 -6.37 21.00 18.15
C VAL A 208 -6.05 21.25 19.62
N GLU A 209 -5.13 20.48 20.19
CA GLU A 209 -4.66 20.67 21.58
C GLU A 209 -4.12 22.10 21.76
N THR A 210 -3.21 22.53 20.90
CA THR A 210 -2.56 23.85 21.02
C THR A 210 -3.52 25.04 20.80
N ASN A 211 -4.46 24.92 19.87
CA ASN A 211 -5.25 26.08 19.42
C ASN A 211 -6.67 26.12 20.00
N LEU A 212 -7.25 24.98 20.38
CA LEU A 212 -8.67 24.87 20.73
C LEU A 212 -8.92 24.35 22.14
N GLU A 213 -7.97 23.63 22.74
CA GLU A 213 -8.19 22.96 24.02
C GLU A 213 -8.59 23.93 25.13
N ASP A 214 -7.81 25.01 25.33
CA ASP A 214 -8.08 26.00 26.37
C ASP A 214 -9.45 26.67 26.20
N GLU A 215 -9.85 26.95 24.95
CA GLU A 215 -11.12 27.63 24.65
C GLU A 215 -12.33 26.70 24.82
N ILE A 216 -12.17 25.42 24.48
CA ILE A 216 -13.14 24.37 24.73
C ILE A 216 -13.33 24.20 26.25
N HIS A 217 -12.23 24.11 27.01
CA HIS A 217 -12.27 23.98 28.47
C HIS A 217 -12.84 25.22 29.17
N ALA A 218 -12.48 26.42 28.71
CA ALA A 218 -12.99 27.68 29.22
C ALA A 218 -14.48 27.91 28.88
N ARG A 219 -15.06 27.09 27.99
CA ARG A 219 -16.46 27.16 27.53
C ARG A 219 -16.83 28.55 27.02
N SER A 220 -15.85 29.29 26.50
CA SER A 220 -16.00 30.68 26.05
C SER A 220 -17.09 30.81 24.98
N ILE A 221 -17.25 29.75 24.20
CA ILE A 221 -18.21 29.53 23.11
C ILE A 221 -19.66 29.67 23.58
N LEU A 222 -19.99 29.19 24.78
CA LEU A 222 -21.34 29.29 25.33
C LEU A 222 -21.74 30.73 25.67
N LYS A 223 -20.75 31.58 25.91
CA LYS A 223 -20.92 33.00 26.24
C LYS A 223 -20.94 33.89 25.00
N GLN A 224 -20.53 33.37 23.83
CA GLN A 224 -20.49 34.15 22.59
C GLN A 224 -21.89 34.48 22.06
N ARG A 225 -22.23 35.77 22.03
CA ARG A 225 -23.42 36.29 21.33
C ARG A 225 -23.17 36.28 19.82
N GLY A 226 -24.10 35.70 19.06
CA GLY A 226 -24.07 35.70 17.59
C GLY A 226 -23.46 34.46 16.92
N LEU A 227 -23.37 33.31 17.63
CA LEU A 227 -23.04 32.03 17.00
C LEU A 227 -24.09 31.71 15.90
N GLN A 228 -23.64 31.64 14.65
CA GLN A 228 -24.52 31.41 13.50
C GLN A 228 -25.06 29.97 13.49
N PRO A 229 -26.39 29.76 13.47
CA PRO A 229 -26.97 28.41 13.48
C PRO A 229 -26.50 27.51 12.34
N SER A 230 -26.22 28.07 11.17
CA SER A 230 -25.71 27.33 10.01
C SER A 230 -24.36 26.68 10.29
N ARG A 231 -23.44 27.39 10.95
CA ARG A 231 -22.12 26.86 11.33
C ARG A 231 -22.22 25.73 12.34
N ILE A 232 -23.09 25.89 13.35
CA ILE A 232 -23.34 24.84 14.34
C ILE A 232 -23.87 23.59 13.65
N ARG A 233 -24.89 23.73 12.78
CA ARG A 233 -25.44 22.60 12.03
C ARG A 233 -24.36 21.92 11.18
N ARG A 234 -23.53 22.68 10.47
CA ARG A 234 -22.46 22.12 9.63
C ARG A 234 -21.44 21.33 10.46
N PHE A 235 -21.02 21.84 11.61
CA PHE A 235 -20.18 21.08 12.54
C PHE A 235 -20.86 19.79 13.02
N LEU A 236 -22.09 19.90 13.52
CA LEU A 236 -22.82 18.74 14.06
C LEU A 236 -23.17 17.68 13.01
N THR A 237 -23.28 18.05 11.72
CA THR A 237 -23.44 17.05 10.64
C THR A 237 -22.22 16.17 10.44
N LEU A 238 -21.04 16.64 10.85
CA LEU A 238 -19.80 15.86 10.79
C LEU A 238 -19.63 15.00 12.04
N VAL A 239 -20.15 15.42 13.20
CA VAL A 239 -20.10 14.60 14.43
C VAL A 239 -20.84 13.27 14.21
N SER A 240 -20.13 12.15 14.35
CA SER A 240 -20.69 10.81 14.22
C SER A 240 -21.75 10.56 15.28
N LEU A 241 -22.73 9.68 15.02
CA LEU A 241 -23.77 9.35 16.00
C LEU A 241 -23.18 8.92 17.37
N PRO A 242 -22.16 8.03 17.42
CA PRO A 242 -21.46 7.73 18.66
C PRO A 242 -20.83 8.97 19.32
N GLY A 243 -20.24 9.88 18.55
CA GLY A 243 -19.70 11.14 19.07
C GLY A 243 -20.76 12.04 19.71
N GLN A 244 -21.97 12.07 19.15
CA GLN A 244 -23.10 12.83 19.73
C GLN A 244 -23.50 12.26 21.09
N GLU A 245 -23.58 10.93 21.20
CA GLU A 245 -23.91 10.26 22.46
C GLU A 245 -22.78 10.41 23.49
N ALA A 246 -21.53 10.26 23.03
CA ALA A 246 -20.32 10.43 23.83
C ALA A 246 -20.16 11.88 24.33
N SER A 247 -20.80 12.88 23.70
CA SER A 247 -20.83 14.25 24.23
C SER A 247 -21.50 14.35 25.62
N SER A 248 -22.15 13.29 26.10
CA SER A 248 -22.62 13.24 27.48
C SER A 248 -21.48 12.93 28.50
N CYS A 249 -20.33 12.43 28.04
CA CYS A 249 -19.13 12.21 28.85
C CYS A 249 -18.29 13.48 28.91
N PRO A 250 -17.76 13.87 30.08
CA PRO A 250 -16.72 14.89 30.19
C PRO A 250 -15.50 14.58 29.30
N GLU A 251 -14.74 15.63 28.94
CA GLU A 251 -13.47 15.55 28.19
C GLU A 251 -13.55 14.98 26.77
N THR A 252 -14.76 14.75 26.22
CA THR A 252 -14.93 14.22 24.86
C THR A 252 -14.94 15.29 23.76
N ASP A 253 -14.99 16.58 24.11
CA ASP A 253 -15.13 17.68 23.15
C ASP A 253 -13.93 17.75 22.19
N VAL A 254 -12.70 17.71 22.72
CA VAL A 254 -11.45 17.76 21.94
C VAL A 254 -11.40 16.61 20.92
N TYR A 255 -11.72 15.40 21.36
CA TYR A 255 -11.77 14.21 20.51
C TYR A 255 -12.84 14.29 19.42
N ASN A 256 -14.02 14.85 19.73
CA ASN A 256 -15.05 15.09 18.72
C ASN A 256 -14.57 16.10 17.66
N VAL A 257 -13.85 17.15 18.05
CA VAL A 257 -13.29 18.11 17.10
C VAL A 257 -12.24 17.47 16.19
N ILE A 258 -11.33 16.67 16.74
CA ILE A 258 -10.34 15.90 15.96
C ILE A 258 -11.04 14.99 14.94
N ALA A 259 -12.03 14.21 15.40
CA ALA A 259 -12.80 13.31 14.54
C ALA A 259 -13.56 14.07 13.44
N VAL A 260 -14.12 15.24 13.74
CA VAL A 260 -14.78 16.12 12.76
C VAL A 260 -13.82 16.61 11.69
N ILE A 261 -12.61 17.04 12.06
CA ILE A 261 -11.59 17.49 11.10
C ILE A 261 -11.23 16.34 10.17
N LEU A 262 -10.90 15.16 10.72
CA LEU A 262 -10.54 14.02 9.88
C LEU A 262 -11.68 13.55 8.99
N LYS A 263 -12.92 13.56 9.48
CA LYS A 263 -14.08 13.21 8.66
C LYS A 263 -14.31 14.21 7.53
N PHE A 264 -14.10 15.51 7.78
CA PHE A 264 -14.12 16.52 6.74
C PHE A 264 -13.07 16.22 5.66
N LEU A 265 -11.83 15.90 6.06
CA LEU A 265 -10.78 15.54 5.11
C LEU A 265 -11.10 14.27 4.32
N CYS A 266 -11.70 13.25 4.97
CA CYS A 266 -12.15 12.05 4.26
C CYS A 266 -13.15 12.41 3.17
N ILE A 267 -14.25 13.08 3.53
CA ILE A 267 -15.35 13.39 2.61
C ILE A 267 -14.91 14.32 1.47
N GLU A 268 -14.10 15.33 1.77
CA GLU A 268 -13.76 16.39 0.81
C GLU A 268 -12.48 16.11 0.02
N ILE A 269 -11.60 15.21 0.49
CA ILE A 269 -10.29 14.96 -0.12
C ILE A 269 -10.09 13.48 -0.45
N PHE A 270 -10.12 12.59 0.55
CA PHE A 270 -9.69 11.20 0.38
C PHE A 270 -10.73 10.30 -0.28
N ASP A 271 -12.02 10.51 -0.03
CA ASP A 271 -13.13 9.72 -0.57
C ASP A 271 -13.51 10.16 -2.00
N LYS A 272 -12.81 11.16 -2.56
CA LYS A 272 -12.98 11.59 -3.95
C LYS A 272 -12.17 10.69 -4.89
N ASP A 273 -12.71 10.45 -6.09
CA ASP A 273 -11.97 9.79 -7.19
C ASP A 273 -10.65 10.49 -7.52
N PHE A 274 -10.63 11.81 -7.36
CA PHE A 274 -9.45 12.67 -7.46
C PHE A 274 -9.64 13.92 -6.58
N TYR A 275 -8.65 14.25 -5.76
CA TYR A 275 -8.74 15.25 -4.71
C TYR A 275 -8.92 16.68 -5.23
N CYS A 276 -8.41 16.96 -6.42
CA CYS A 276 -8.53 18.25 -7.07
C CYS A 276 -9.64 18.18 -8.10
N PRO A 277 -10.68 19.02 -8.00
CA PRO A 277 -11.73 19.09 -9.01
C PRO A 277 -11.11 19.35 -10.38
N VAL A 278 -11.51 18.52 -11.34
CA VAL A 278 -11.27 18.73 -12.76
C VAL A 278 -12.53 19.31 -13.40
N GLU A 279 -12.48 19.59 -14.69
CA GLU A 279 -13.65 20.03 -15.45
C GLU A 279 -14.85 19.08 -15.23
N GLU A 280 -16.04 19.67 -15.11
CA GLU A 280 -17.26 18.91 -14.82
C GLU A 280 -17.46 17.81 -15.87
N GLY A 281 -17.74 16.59 -15.40
CA GLY A 281 -17.88 15.41 -16.26
C GLY A 281 -16.57 14.77 -16.74
N ALA A 282 -15.41 15.43 -16.60
CA ALA A 282 -14.14 14.87 -17.09
C ALA A 282 -13.75 13.57 -16.35
N MET A 283 -13.91 13.50 -15.02
CA MET A 283 -13.69 12.24 -14.29
C MET A 283 -14.68 11.14 -14.72
N GLY A 284 -15.95 11.50 -14.94
CA GLY A 284 -16.95 10.56 -15.43
C GLY A 284 -16.58 10.00 -16.81
N PHE A 285 -16.07 10.84 -17.70
CA PHE A 285 -15.54 10.44 -19.01
C PHE A 285 -14.30 9.56 -18.90
N LEU A 286 -13.34 9.89 -18.02
CA LEU A 286 -12.16 9.06 -17.79
C LEU A 286 -12.54 7.69 -17.21
N ASN A 287 -13.49 7.65 -16.27
CA ASN A 287 -14.02 6.42 -15.71
C ASN A 287 -14.76 5.59 -16.77
N SER A 288 -15.48 6.22 -17.72
CA SER A 288 -16.16 5.49 -18.80
C SER A 288 -15.18 4.88 -19.81
N ILE A 289 -14.06 5.56 -20.10
CA ILE A 289 -12.95 4.99 -20.88
C ILE A 289 -12.37 3.78 -20.15
N LEU A 290 -12.07 3.91 -18.84
CA LEU A 290 -11.57 2.80 -18.03
C LEU A 290 -12.49 1.57 -18.08
N MET A 291 -13.81 1.78 -18.02
CA MET A 291 -14.78 0.69 -18.15
C MET A 291 -14.81 0.10 -19.56
N SER A 292 -14.66 0.93 -20.59
CA SER A 292 -14.63 0.48 -21.98
C SER A 292 -13.36 -0.31 -22.31
N MET A 293 -12.23 0.00 -21.65
CA MET A 293 -10.96 -0.74 -21.80
C MET A 293 -11.07 -2.22 -21.40
N ARG A 294 -12.10 -2.59 -20.63
CA ARG A 294 -12.40 -3.99 -20.27
C ARG A 294 -12.81 -4.83 -21.46
N ASN A 295 -13.39 -4.20 -22.48
CA ASN A 295 -13.97 -4.84 -23.65
C ASN A 295 -13.05 -4.81 -24.87
N LEU A 296 -11.81 -4.30 -24.72
CA LEU A 296 -10.83 -4.29 -25.80
C LEU A 296 -10.29 -5.70 -26.07
N GLU A 297 -9.96 -5.98 -27.33
CA GLU A 297 -9.21 -7.16 -27.74
C GLU A 297 -7.82 -6.75 -28.25
N PRO A 298 -6.72 -7.26 -27.66
CA PRO A 298 -6.68 -8.21 -26.53
C PRO A 298 -7.13 -7.59 -25.20
N ARG A 299 -7.76 -8.42 -24.35
CA ARG A 299 -8.24 -8.01 -23.02
C ARG A 299 -7.08 -7.46 -22.20
N ARG A 300 -7.26 -6.25 -21.71
CA ARG A 300 -6.31 -5.60 -20.81
C ARG A 300 -6.57 -6.05 -19.38
N ASP A 301 -5.49 -6.20 -18.63
CA ASP A 301 -5.54 -6.62 -17.24
C ASP A 301 -5.73 -5.38 -16.33
N LEU A 302 -6.11 -5.60 -15.07
CA LEU A 302 -6.33 -4.53 -14.08
C LEU A 302 -5.06 -3.69 -13.89
N SER A 303 -3.88 -4.32 -13.94
CA SER A 303 -2.60 -3.62 -13.79
C SER A 303 -2.38 -2.57 -14.88
N THR A 304 -2.72 -2.90 -16.13
CA THR A 304 -2.67 -1.95 -17.25
C THR A 304 -3.64 -0.79 -17.04
N TRP A 305 -4.87 -1.04 -16.57
CA TRP A 305 -5.85 0.02 -16.34
C TRP A 305 -5.44 0.97 -15.23
N ARG A 306 -4.95 0.44 -14.11
CA ARG A 306 -4.49 1.23 -12.97
C ARG A 306 -3.28 2.07 -13.35
N ARG A 307 -2.34 1.50 -14.13
CA ARG A 307 -1.21 2.26 -14.69
C ARG A 307 -1.69 3.39 -15.60
N TRP A 308 -2.61 3.10 -16.52
CA TRP A 308 -3.18 4.14 -17.39
C TRP A 308 -3.87 5.25 -16.60
N ARG A 309 -4.66 4.91 -15.56
CA ARG A 309 -5.30 5.89 -14.68
C ARG A 309 -4.25 6.76 -13.98
N SER A 310 -3.27 6.14 -13.35
CA SER A 310 -2.18 6.84 -12.65
C SER A 310 -1.41 7.78 -13.59
N GLU A 311 -1.03 7.31 -14.78
CA GLU A 311 -0.34 8.12 -15.79
C GLU A 311 -1.19 9.28 -16.27
N THR A 312 -2.48 9.04 -16.57
CA THR A 312 -3.43 10.04 -17.04
C THR A 312 -3.67 11.12 -15.99
N LEU A 313 -3.93 10.74 -14.74
CA LEU A 313 -4.12 11.69 -13.64
C LEU A 313 -2.85 12.48 -13.35
N THR A 314 -1.67 11.85 -13.47
CA THR A 314 -0.41 12.57 -13.29
C THR A 314 -0.16 13.57 -14.42
N ALA A 315 -0.45 13.19 -15.68
CA ALA A 315 -0.37 14.09 -16.81
C ALA A 315 -1.34 15.27 -16.64
N LEU A 316 -2.55 15.00 -16.15
CA LEU A 316 -3.54 16.02 -15.82
C LEU A 316 -3.04 16.96 -14.71
N ALA A 317 -2.41 16.42 -13.66
CA ALA A 317 -1.83 17.21 -12.59
C ALA A 317 -0.63 18.07 -13.04
N GLY A 318 0.07 17.65 -14.10
CA GLY A 318 1.18 18.39 -14.71
C GLY A 318 0.76 19.59 -15.59
N ARG A 319 -0.55 19.77 -15.85
CA ARG A 319 -1.05 20.88 -16.66
C ARG A 319 -0.91 22.22 -15.95
N PRO A 320 -0.65 23.32 -16.68
CA PRO A 320 -0.55 24.65 -16.06
C PRO A 320 -1.86 25.11 -15.41
N GLU A 321 -3.02 24.74 -15.97
CA GLU A 321 -4.32 25.10 -15.39
C GLU A 321 -4.58 24.40 -14.06
N PHE A 322 -3.98 23.22 -13.85
CA PHE A 322 -4.15 22.43 -12.64
C PHE A 322 -3.67 23.20 -11.41
N ALA A 323 -2.59 23.97 -11.51
CA ALA A 323 -2.09 24.77 -10.40
C ALA A 323 -3.11 25.82 -9.92
N ALA A 324 -3.83 26.45 -10.85
CA ALA A 324 -4.86 27.43 -10.53
C ALA A 324 -6.11 26.77 -9.91
N GLN A 325 -6.50 25.58 -10.40
CA GLN A 325 -7.60 24.78 -9.86
C GLN A 325 -7.26 24.27 -8.45
N ARG A 326 -6.07 23.71 -8.26
CA ARG A 326 -5.56 23.27 -6.95
C ARG A 326 -5.59 24.42 -5.95
N LYS A 327 -5.13 25.62 -6.34
CA LYS A 327 -5.16 26.80 -5.47
C LYS A 327 -6.60 27.20 -5.08
N HIS A 328 -7.54 27.16 -6.01
CA HIS A 328 -8.96 27.39 -5.69
C HIS A 328 -9.50 26.36 -4.71
N GLN A 329 -9.21 25.07 -4.95
CA GLN A 329 -9.64 24.00 -4.07
C GLN A 329 -9.06 24.15 -2.66
N VAL A 330 -7.75 24.45 -2.56
CA VAL A 330 -7.10 24.75 -1.29
C VAL A 330 -7.80 25.88 -0.55
N ASN A 331 -8.05 27.01 -1.22
CA ASN A 331 -8.72 28.16 -0.60
C ASN A 331 -10.15 27.83 -0.15
N TYR A 332 -10.89 27.06 -0.96
CA TYR A 332 -12.23 26.60 -0.62
C TYR A 332 -12.21 25.72 0.63
N LEU A 333 -11.37 24.68 0.66
CA LEU A 333 -11.26 23.76 1.79
C LEU A 333 -10.81 24.47 3.08
N VAL A 334 -9.84 25.38 2.98
CA VAL A 334 -9.40 26.20 4.11
C VAL A 334 -10.55 27.05 4.63
N THR A 335 -11.29 27.72 3.73
CA THR A 335 -12.43 28.57 4.12
C THR A 335 -13.52 27.75 4.80
N GLU A 336 -13.88 26.60 4.24
CA GLU A 336 -14.92 25.73 4.78
C GLU A 336 -14.52 25.13 6.14
N LEU A 337 -13.32 24.57 6.26
CA LEU A 337 -12.87 24.01 7.53
C LEU A 337 -12.71 25.10 8.59
N THR A 338 -12.16 26.26 8.22
CA THR A 338 -12.10 27.45 9.09
C THR A 338 -13.51 27.79 9.57
N ASN A 339 -14.49 27.92 8.68
CA ASN A 339 -15.88 28.23 9.02
C ASN A 339 -16.51 27.22 9.99
N ILE A 340 -16.16 25.93 9.86
CA ILE A 340 -16.58 24.86 10.78
C ILE A 340 -15.91 25.00 12.15
N LEU A 341 -14.64 25.42 12.21
CA LEU A 341 -13.88 25.53 13.46
C LEU A 341 -14.06 26.88 14.17
N LEU A 342 -14.58 27.91 13.47
CA LEU A 342 -14.86 29.24 14.02
C LEU A 342 -15.78 29.24 15.23
N ILE A 343 -16.54 28.17 15.46
CA ILE A 343 -17.36 28.00 16.67
C ILE A 343 -16.50 27.82 17.92
N PHE A 344 -15.24 27.39 17.83
CA PHE A 344 -14.36 27.12 18.97
C PHE A 344 -13.33 28.22 19.23
N ILE A 345 -13.23 29.22 18.35
CA ILE A 345 -12.09 30.14 18.33
C ILE A 345 -12.52 31.56 18.75
N PRO A 346 -11.75 32.23 19.63
CA PRO A 346 -12.00 33.62 20.00
C PRO A 346 -11.77 34.56 18.80
N ARG A 347 -12.48 35.69 18.79
CA ARG A 347 -12.41 36.64 17.67
C ARG A 347 -11.01 37.26 17.46
N SER A 348 -10.15 37.20 18.47
CA SER A 348 -8.77 37.70 18.44
C SER A 348 -7.88 36.97 17.44
N ASP A 349 -8.11 35.67 17.21
CA ASP A 349 -7.17 34.80 16.50
C ASP A 349 -7.63 34.41 15.10
N LEU A 350 -8.75 34.99 14.64
CA LEU A 350 -9.36 34.71 13.33
C LEU A 350 -8.39 34.89 12.15
N GLN A 351 -7.48 35.85 12.23
CA GLN A 351 -6.53 36.15 11.15
C GLN A 351 -5.42 35.10 11.02
N LYS A 352 -5.08 34.40 12.12
CA LYS A 352 -4.04 33.36 12.15
C LYS A 352 -4.60 31.98 11.81
N LEU A 353 -5.90 31.78 12.06
CA LEU A 353 -6.58 30.51 11.87
C LEU A 353 -6.49 29.98 10.44
N GLY A 354 -6.87 30.78 9.44
CA GLY A 354 -6.86 30.36 8.04
C GLY A 354 -5.49 29.88 7.55
N PRO A 355 -4.41 30.69 7.70
CA PRO A 355 -3.06 30.26 7.37
C PRO A 355 -2.59 29.01 8.11
N SER A 356 -2.97 28.86 9.39
CA SER A 356 -2.60 27.70 10.20
C SER A 356 -3.31 26.42 9.75
N VAL A 357 -4.62 26.49 9.50
CA VAL A 357 -5.42 25.39 8.92
C VAL A 357 -4.88 24.99 7.55
N HIS A 358 -4.48 25.95 6.74
CA HIS A 358 -3.84 25.70 5.45
C HIS A 358 -2.56 24.87 5.61
N SER A 359 -1.58 25.36 6.37
CA SER A 359 -0.24 24.76 6.40
C SER A 359 -0.16 23.46 7.20
N VAL A 360 -0.98 23.30 8.25
CA VAL A 360 -0.89 22.14 9.16
C VAL A 360 -1.86 21.03 8.76
N ILE A 361 -3.01 21.37 8.19
CA ILE A 361 -4.10 20.40 7.96
C ILE A 361 -4.34 20.18 6.46
N ILE A 362 -4.74 21.24 5.73
CA ILE A 362 -5.22 21.10 4.36
C ILE A 362 -4.10 20.74 3.38
N GLU A 363 -2.97 21.47 3.40
CA GLU A 363 -1.88 21.22 2.44
C GLU A 363 -1.23 19.83 2.64
N PRO A 364 -0.94 19.37 3.88
CA PRO A 364 -0.45 18.02 4.08
C PRO A 364 -1.47 16.94 3.67
N ALA A 365 -2.76 17.13 3.93
CA ALA A 365 -3.79 16.18 3.50
C ALA A 365 -3.91 16.09 1.97
N LEU A 366 -3.88 17.23 1.26
CA LEU A 366 -3.90 17.26 -0.20
C LEU A 366 -2.64 16.65 -0.81
N THR A 367 -1.48 16.89 -0.21
CA THR A 367 -0.20 16.32 -0.65
C THR A 367 -0.22 14.79 -0.50
N LEU A 368 -0.69 14.28 0.63
CA LEU A 368 -0.87 12.85 0.84
C LEU A 368 -1.89 12.26 -0.14
N ALA A 369 -3.07 12.87 -0.27
CA ALA A 369 -4.11 12.41 -1.19
C ALA A 369 -3.63 12.37 -2.64
N HIS A 370 -2.86 13.38 -3.07
CA HIS A 370 -2.23 13.40 -4.39
C HIS A 370 -1.38 12.15 -4.62
N ARG A 371 -0.50 11.82 -3.67
CA ARG A 371 0.38 10.65 -3.80
C ARG A 371 -0.39 9.33 -3.76
N LEU A 372 -1.37 9.20 -2.84
CA LEU A 372 -2.19 7.99 -2.72
C LEU A 372 -3.03 7.74 -3.98
N GLN A 373 -3.67 8.78 -4.53
CA GLN A 373 -4.57 8.66 -5.68
C GLN A 373 -3.84 8.54 -7.02
N LEU A 374 -2.59 9.02 -7.11
CA LEU A 374 -1.72 8.78 -8.26
C LEU A 374 -0.99 7.43 -8.19
N SER A 375 -1.09 6.69 -7.09
CA SER A 375 -0.52 5.34 -7.03
C SER A 375 -1.23 4.38 -7.99
N VAL A 376 -0.47 3.41 -8.50
CA VAL A 376 -1.05 2.28 -9.23
C VAL A 376 -1.86 1.44 -8.24
N ASP A 377 -1.29 1.17 -7.07
CA ASP A 377 -1.97 0.49 -5.98
C ASP A 377 -3.12 1.32 -5.40
N LYS A 378 -3.99 0.67 -4.67
CA LYS A 378 -5.16 1.31 -4.07
C LYS A 378 -4.91 1.52 -2.58
N PHE A 379 -5.11 2.77 -2.17
CA PHE A 379 -5.19 3.17 -0.78
C PHE A 379 -6.59 3.66 -0.49
N SER A 380 -7.17 3.23 0.63
CA SER A 380 -8.49 3.68 1.07
C SER A 380 -8.51 3.93 2.56
N LEU A 381 -9.38 4.85 2.98
CA LEU A 381 -9.64 5.12 4.38
C LEU A 381 -10.96 4.46 4.79
N SER A 382 -10.97 3.78 5.92
CA SER A 382 -12.15 3.06 6.41
C SER A 382 -12.44 3.39 7.86
N TRP A 383 -13.61 3.98 8.10
CA TRP A 383 -14.16 4.14 9.44
C TRP A 383 -14.68 2.81 9.96
N THR A 384 -14.79 2.66 11.28
CA THR A 384 -15.34 1.42 11.83
C THR A 384 -16.83 1.30 11.47
N ALA A 385 -17.33 0.07 11.45
CA ALA A 385 -18.76 -0.17 11.24
C ALA A 385 -19.64 0.45 12.36
N PHE A 386 -19.06 0.87 13.48
CA PHE A 386 -19.79 1.39 14.63
C PHE A 386 -20.28 2.82 14.45
N GLY A 387 -19.67 3.60 13.54
CA GLY A 387 -19.94 5.03 13.34
C GLY A 387 -21.39 5.40 13.07
N GLY A 388 -22.22 4.46 12.59
CA GLY A 388 -23.65 4.66 12.31
C GLY A 388 -24.60 3.75 13.10
N THR A 389 -24.10 2.90 13.98
CA THR A 389 -24.92 1.93 14.72
C THR A 389 -25.42 2.49 16.05
N ARG A 390 -26.43 1.89 16.66
CA ARG A 390 -26.92 2.27 18.00
C ARG A 390 -26.04 1.68 19.11
N PRO A 391 -26.02 2.25 20.34
CA PRO A 391 -25.18 1.77 21.45
C PRO A 391 -25.24 0.26 21.69
N GLU A 392 -26.42 -0.34 21.60
CA GLU A 392 -26.64 -1.77 21.89
C GLU A 392 -25.97 -2.68 20.86
N MET A 393 -25.74 -2.16 19.65
CA MET A 393 -25.10 -2.88 18.54
C MET A 393 -23.57 -2.66 18.50
N ARG A 394 -23.03 -1.83 19.38
CA ARG A 394 -21.58 -1.53 19.47
C ARG A 394 -20.86 -2.38 20.52
N SER A 395 -21.49 -3.44 21.01
CA SER A 395 -20.85 -4.41 21.89
C SER A 395 -19.86 -5.23 21.08
N ILE A 396 -18.57 -4.93 21.26
CA ILE A 396 -17.47 -5.65 20.63
C ILE A 396 -16.98 -6.69 21.63
N ASP A 397 -16.71 -7.92 21.18
CA ASP A 397 -15.99 -8.89 22.01
C ASP A 397 -14.62 -8.27 22.37
N PRO A 398 -14.20 -8.26 23.65
CA PRO A 398 -12.89 -7.76 24.07
C PRO A 398 -11.72 -8.20 23.17
N ARG A 399 -11.81 -9.39 22.54
CA ARG A 399 -10.80 -9.93 21.62
C ARG A 399 -10.70 -9.17 20.30
N ASP A 400 -11.79 -8.61 19.80
CA ASP A 400 -11.84 -7.92 18.51
C ASP A 400 -11.26 -6.50 18.60
N TYR A 401 -11.14 -5.94 19.81
CA TYR A 401 -10.47 -4.65 20.03
C TYR A 401 -8.98 -4.68 19.67
N SER A 402 -8.37 -5.87 19.56
CA SER A 402 -6.98 -6.03 19.11
C SER A 402 -6.74 -5.51 17.69
N SER A 403 -7.80 -5.31 16.90
CA SER A 403 -7.77 -4.73 15.55
C SER A 403 -7.71 -3.19 15.54
N PHE A 404 -7.92 -2.53 16.69
CA PHE A 404 -7.97 -1.08 16.82
C PHE A 404 -6.89 -0.54 17.74
N ASP A 405 -6.54 0.74 17.54
CA ASP A 405 -5.71 1.49 18.47
C ASP A 405 -6.63 2.21 19.47
N CYS A 406 -6.82 1.60 20.64
CA CYS A 406 -7.76 2.08 21.66
C CYS A 406 -7.16 3.23 22.49
N VAL A 407 -7.94 4.30 22.65
CA VAL A 407 -7.59 5.47 23.49
C VAL A 407 -8.55 5.53 24.67
N ASN A 408 -8.03 5.44 25.90
CA ASN A 408 -8.89 5.43 27.10
C ASN A 408 -9.15 6.84 27.62
N ILE A 409 -10.42 7.27 27.58
CA ILE A 409 -10.82 8.58 28.11
C ILE A 409 -10.60 8.67 29.63
N LEU A 410 -10.79 7.57 30.37
CA LEU A 410 -10.66 7.55 31.83
C LEU A 410 -9.20 7.64 32.31
N GLN A 411 -8.23 7.57 31.40
CA GLN A 411 -6.81 7.71 31.68
C GLN A 411 -6.23 8.92 30.92
N SER A 412 -7.02 9.99 30.79
CA SER A 412 -6.61 11.23 30.14
C SER A 412 -6.15 11.02 28.69
N GLY A 413 -6.86 10.16 27.94
CA GLY A 413 -6.54 9.94 26.53
C GLY A 413 -5.32 9.06 26.26
N LYS A 414 -4.83 8.29 27.23
CA LYS A 414 -3.69 7.40 27.00
C LYS A 414 -4.07 6.25 26.08
N ALA A 415 -3.19 5.99 25.10
CA ALA A 415 -3.28 4.82 24.24
C ALA A 415 -3.13 3.54 25.07
N MET A 416 -4.05 2.60 24.92
CA MET A 416 -4.03 1.32 25.59
C MET A 416 -3.19 0.32 24.80
N LYS A 417 -2.34 -0.44 25.50
CA LYS A 417 -1.68 -1.60 24.90
C LYS A 417 -2.72 -2.71 24.65
N PRO A 418 -2.58 -3.54 23.60
CA PRO A 418 -3.51 -4.64 23.34
C PRO A 418 -3.74 -5.58 24.53
N GLN A 419 -2.70 -5.83 25.33
CA GLN A 419 -2.81 -6.66 26.55
C GLN A 419 -3.66 -5.98 27.63
N ALA A 420 -3.57 -4.65 27.75
CA ALA A 420 -4.35 -3.87 28.71
C ALA A 420 -5.83 -3.76 28.29
N VAL A 421 -6.10 -3.79 26.99
CA VAL A 421 -7.45 -3.90 26.43
C VAL A 421 -8.04 -5.28 26.78
N ALA A 422 -7.30 -6.35 26.52
CA ALA A 422 -7.75 -7.71 26.85
C ALA A 422 -7.96 -7.94 28.36
N ALA A 423 -7.18 -7.25 29.20
CA ALA A 423 -7.29 -7.31 30.67
C ALA A 423 -8.31 -6.33 31.26
N ALA A 424 -8.93 -5.46 30.46
CA ALA A 424 -9.98 -4.56 30.95
C ALA A 424 -11.25 -5.37 31.23
N GLY A 425 -11.91 -5.10 32.35
CA GLY A 425 -13.13 -5.80 32.72
C GLY A 425 -14.31 -5.39 31.83
N THR A 426 -14.50 -4.09 31.65
CA THR A 426 -15.53 -3.56 30.73
C THR A 426 -14.95 -2.45 29.87
N ILE A 427 -15.07 -2.60 28.55
CA ILE A 427 -14.73 -1.57 27.56
C ILE A 427 -16.03 -1.08 26.92
N LYS A 428 -16.26 0.23 26.97
CA LYS A 428 -17.35 0.87 26.25
C LYS A 428 -16.79 1.71 25.11
N TYR A 429 -17.18 1.40 23.89
CA TYR A 429 -16.88 2.22 22.72
C TYR A 429 -17.56 3.59 22.82
N MET A 430 -16.81 4.66 22.54
CA MET A 430 -17.32 6.03 22.53
C MET A 430 -17.49 6.55 21.10
N LEU A 431 -16.40 6.66 20.33
CA LEU A 431 -16.41 7.18 18.96
C LEU A 431 -15.11 6.83 18.21
N ASP A 432 -15.14 6.89 16.88
CA ASP A 432 -13.95 6.79 16.05
C ASP A 432 -13.19 8.11 16.01
N LEU A 433 -11.90 8.06 16.32
CA LEU A 433 -11.00 9.21 16.22
C LEU A 433 -10.40 9.32 14.82
N THR A 434 -9.93 8.19 14.28
CA THR A 434 -9.31 8.12 12.97
C THR A 434 -9.77 6.89 12.20
N PRO A 435 -9.89 6.99 10.86
CA PRO A 435 -10.11 5.81 10.04
C PRO A 435 -8.84 4.96 9.98
N ALA A 436 -9.01 3.70 9.59
CA ALA A 436 -7.91 2.83 9.20
C ALA A 436 -7.41 3.21 7.80
N LEU A 437 -6.10 3.11 7.57
CA LEU A 437 -5.50 3.16 6.23
C LEU A 437 -5.36 1.74 5.70
N ILE A 438 -6.04 1.45 4.61
CA ILE A 438 -6.07 0.14 3.95
C ILE A 438 -5.33 0.23 2.63
N PHE A 439 -4.49 -0.77 2.36
CA PHE A 439 -3.73 -0.93 1.13
C PHE A 439 -4.14 -2.22 0.41
N GLU A 440 -4.30 -2.09 -0.90
CA GLU A 440 -4.63 -3.18 -1.82
C GLU A 440 -3.68 -3.10 -3.01
N ALA A 441 -2.72 -4.03 -3.04
CA ALA A 441 -1.76 -4.12 -4.14
C ALA A 441 -2.46 -4.54 -5.44
N VAL A 442 -2.11 -3.93 -6.56
CA VAL A 442 -2.65 -4.32 -7.86
C VAL A 442 -1.96 -5.58 -8.36
N LYS A 443 -2.76 -6.62 -8.64
CA LYS A 443 -2.33 -7.82 -9.37
C LYS A 443 -2.84 -7.75 -10.82
N ALA A 444 -2.49 -8.74 -11.64
CA ALA A 444 -2.90 -8.78 -13.05
C ALA A 444 -4.41 -8.63 -13.21
N ASN A 445 -5.23 -9.42 -12.53
CA ASN A 445 -6.69 -9.46 -12.77
C ASN A 445 -7.55 -8.96 -11.61
N ALA A 446 -6.96 -8.67 -10.45
CA ALA A 446 -7.68 -8.29 -9.24
C ALA A 446 -6.76 -7.49 -8.30
N PHE A 447 -7.35 -6.89 -7.27
CA PHE A 447 -6.58 -6.40 -6.14
C PHE A 447 -6.15 -7.57 -5.24
N ALA A 448 -5.03 -7.41 -4.54
CA ALA A 448 -4.65 -8.29 -3.45
C ALA A 448 -5.61 -8.13 -2.26
N ASP A 449 -5.55 -9.08 -1.32
CA ASP A 449 -6.32 -8.96 -0.09
C ASP A 449 -5.97 -7.65 0.64
N PRO A 450 -6.97 -6.92 1.16
CA PRO A 450 -6.77 -5.65 1.82
C PRO A 450 -5.89 -5.82 3.06
N ARG A 451 -4.86 -5.01 3.16
CA ARG A 451 -3.92 -4.98 4.29
C ARG A 451 -4.08 -3.67 5.05
N VAL A 452 -4.25 -3.75 6.35
CA VAL A 452 -4.33 -2.58 7.23
C VAL A 452 -2.92 -2.07 7.50
N LEU A 453 -2.58 -0.92 6.95
CA LEU A 453 -1.30 -0.24 7.19
C LEU A 453 -1.33 0.53 8.51
N ASN A 454 -2.44 1.23 8.78
CA ASN A 454 -2.70 1.91 10.05
C ASN A 454 -4.06 1.49 10.55
N ARG A 455 -4.13 1.05 11.81
CA ARG A 455 -5.39 0.69 12.46
C ARG A 455 -6.23 1.93 12.71
N ALA A 456 -7.55 1.78 12.70
CA ALA A 456 -8.44 2.83 13.15
C ALA A 456 -8.18 3.10 14.64
N ARG A 457 -8.13 4.38 15.04
CA ARG A 457 -8.10 4.77 16.45
C ARG A 457 -9.50 5.01 16.93
N ILE A 458 -9.83 4.43 18.08
CA ILE A 458 -11.16 4.55 18.70
C ILE A 458 -11.02 5.05 20.12
N LEU A 459 -11.92 5.94 20.52
CA LEU A 459 -12.05 6.37 21.89
C LEU A 459 -12.91 5.37 22.65
N VAL A 460 -12.44 4.94 23.81
CA VAL A 460 -13.12 3.98 24.68
C VAL A 460 -13.11 4.46 26.13
N ALA A 461 -14.07 4.01 26.92
CA ALA A 461 -14.01 4.06 28.38
C ALA A 461 -13.77 2.64 28.89
N ALA A 462 -12.56 2.37 29.40
CA ALA A 462 -12.19 1.07 29.92
C ALA A 462 -12.05 1.10 31.44
N THR A 463 -12.76 0.20 32.12
CA THR A 463 -12.78 0.04 33.58
C THR A 463 -12.23 -1.33 33.98
N LYS A 464 -11.58 -1.41 35.14
CA LYS A 464 -11.10 -2.70 35.67
C LYS A 464 -12.27 -3.46 36.29
N GLU A 465 -12.17 -4.78 36.25
CA GLU A 465 -13.15 -5.67 36.87
C GLU A 465 -13.21 -5.40 38.39
N GLY A 466 -14.35 -4.94 38.90
CA GLY A 466 -14.54 -4.59 40.31
C GLY A 466 -14.61 -3.09 40.64
N ASP A 467 -14.22 -2.18 39.73
CA ASP A 467 -14.28 -0.72 39.94
C ASP A 467 -15.72 -0.14 39.83
N GLY A 468 -16.75 -1.00 39.86
CA GLY A 468 -18.16 -0.63 39.78
C GLY A 468 -18.70 -0.53 38.35
N GLN A 469 -20.04 -0.48 38.22
CA GLN A 469 -20.70 -0.15 36.96
C GLN A 469 -20.11 1.15 36.44
N LEU A 470 -19.81 1.18 35.13
CA LEU A 470 -19.40 2.38 34.39
C LEU A 470 -20.34 3.51 34.80
N VAL A 471 -19.90 4.33 35.76
CA VAL A 471 -20.77 5.24 36.51
C VAL A 471 -21.50 6.06 35.47
N SER A 472 -22.84 6.08 35.61
CA SER A 472 -23.73 6.76 34.68
C SER A 472 -23.09 8.07 34.24
N LEU A 473 -22.93 8.20 32.92
CA LEU A 473 -22.41 9.39 32.27
C LEU A 473 -23.19 10.58 32.82
N ARG A 474 -22.48 11.45 33.54
CA ARG A 474 -22.97 12.71 34.11
C ARG A 474 -23.76 12.53 35.40
N ASN A 475 -23.15 12.93 36.51
CA ASN A 475 -23.92 13.34 37.68
C ASN A 475 -24.82 14.52 37.27
N ASP A 476 -26.07 14.63 37.76
CA ASP A 476 -26.95 15.78 37.46
C ASP A 476 -26.29 17.15 37.78
N SER A 477 -25.24 17.15 38.60
CA SER A 477 -24.41 18.30 38.95
C SER A 477 -23.35 18.68 37.91
N GLU A 478 -23.03 17.82 36.94
CA GLU A 478 -21.98 18.07 35.94
C GLU A 478 -22.52 18.84 34.73
N GLU A 479 -21.86 19.95 34.44
CA GLU A 479 -22.24 20.78 33.30
C GLU A 479 -22.05 20.03 31.97
N PRO A 480 -22.94 20.23 30.98
CA PRO A 480 -22.84 19.52 29.71
C PRO A 480 -21.56 19.92 28.99
N THR A 481 -21.02 19.02 28.17
CA THR A 481 -19.91 19.34 27.26
C THR A 481 -20.31 20.45 26.28
N VAL A 482 -19.32 21.09 25.66
CA VAL A 482 -19.56 22.14 24.65
C VAL A 482 -20.35 21.56 23.49
N VAL A 483 -19.99 20.38 22.99
CA VAL A 483 -20.68 19.71 21.89
C VAL A 483 -22.13 19.37 22.27
N ALA A 484 -22.38 18.86 23.48
CA ALA A 484 -23.74 18.62 23.96
C ALA A 484 -24.57 19.93 24.00
N CYS A 485 -23.97 21.03 24.47
CA CYS A 485 -24.62 22.33 24.48
C CYS A 485 -24.97 22.84 23.06
N LEU A 486 -24.10 22.57 22.07
CA LEU A 486 -24.37 22.91 20.67
C LEU A 486 -25.58 22.12 20.13
N PHE A 487 -25.70 20.83 20.46
CA PHE A 487 -26.88 20.03 20.12
C PHE A 487 -28.16 20.59 20.76
N GLU A 488 -28.13 20.93 22.05
CA GLU A 488 -29.27 21.56 22.74
C GLU A 488 -29.68 22.88 22.07
N LYS A 489 -28.70 23.69 21.68
CA LYS A 489 -28.96 24.98 21.01
C LYS A 489 -29.66 24.79 19.66
N VAL A 490 -29.23 23.82 18.85
CA VAL A 490 -29.89 23.50 17.56
C VAL A 490 -31.28 22.92 17.79
N ARG A 491 -31.46 22.06 18.81
CA ARG A 491 -32.78 21.52 19.17
C ARG A 491 -33.76 22.62 19.54
N LYS A 492 -33.35 23.57 20.38
CA LYS A 492 -34.15 24.74 20.77
C LYS A 492 -34.54 25.62 19.59
N LEU A 493 -33.60 25.87 18.67
CA LEU A 493 -33.88 26.63 17.45
C LEU A 493 -34.91 25.92 16.56
N ASN A 494 -34.88 24.59 16.48
CA ASN A 494 -35.88 23.83 15.72
C ASN A 494 -37.25 23.78 16.41
N SER A 495 -37.31 23.81 17.74
CA SER A 495 -38.58 23.83 18.48
C SER A 495 -39.27 25.20 18.46
N SER A 496 -38.52 26.31 18.39
CA SER A 496 -39.09 27.66 18.34
C SER A 496 -39.72 28.03 16.99
N HIS A 497 -39.53 27.22 15.95
CA HIS A 497 -40.14 27.41 14.63
C HIS A 497 -41.40 26.53 14.40
N LYS A 498 -41.76 25.69 15.37
CA LYS A 498 -43.05 24.99 15.41
C LYS A 498 -43.99 25.75 16.33
#